data_AF-A0A7S3BXD9-F1
#
_entry.id   AF-A0A7S3BXD9-F1
#
_cell.length_a   1.000
_cell.length_b   1.000
_cell.length_c   1.000
_cell.angle_alpha   90.00
_cell.angle_beta   90.00
_cell.angle_gamma   90.00
#
_symmetry.space_group_name_H-M   'P 1'
#
loop_
_entity.id
_entity.type
_entity.pdbx_description
1 polymer ?
#
loop_
_entity_poly.entity_id
_entity_poly.type
_entity_poly.pdbx_seq_one_letter_code
_entity_poly.pdbx_strand_id
1 'polypeptide(L)'
;GAVTKTIALTKRRKVTSEKIAILDAGAQYGKVIDRRVRELAVECDLLPLDTKASDLMEYAGVIVSGGPQSVYDADAPAYDPQIFSLGVPLLGICYGMQLLNYANGGTVERKSKREDGQFEVGLETDCALFAGLGSTTQAILW
;
A
#
# COMPACT_ATOMS: atom_id res chain seq x y z
N GLY A 1 -13.28 -26.76 -13.02
CA GLY A 1 -13.16 -26.75 -11.56
C GLY A 1 -12.31 -25.57 -11.17
N ALA A 2 -12.91 -24.56 -10.53
CA ALA A 2 -12.21 -23.35 -10.12
C ALA A 2 -11.34 -23.66 -8.89
N VAL A 3 -10.04 -23.37 -8.99
CA VAL A 3 -9.10 -23.51 -7.88
C VAL A 3 -9.12 -22.19 -7.11
N THR A 4 -10.02 -22.09 -6.14
CA THR A 4 -10.02 -21.00 -5.16
C THR A 4 -8.81 -21.21 -4.25
N LYS A 5 -7.70 -20.52 -4.52
CA LYS A 5 -6.59 -20.41 -3.57
C LYS A 5 -7.05 -19.52 -2.43
N THR A 6 -7.52 -20.15 -1.35
CA THR A 6 -7.71 -19.49 -0.06
C THR A 6 -6.37 -18.92 0.39
N ILE A 7 -6.24 -17.59 0.37
CA ILE A 7 -5.13 -16.91 1.05
C ILE A 7 -5.38 -17.15 2.54
N ALA A 8 -4.61 -18.08 3.12
CA ALA A 8 -4.69 -18.37 4.55
C ALA A 8 -4.37 -17.10 5.34
N LEU A 9 -5.33 -16.62 6.12
CA LEU A 9 -5.10 -15.59 7.13
C LEU A 9 -4.10 -16.15 8.15
N THR A 10 -2.84 -15.76 7.98
CA THR A 10 -1.73 -16.13 8.85
C THR A 10 -2.08 -15.78 10.30
N LYS A 11 -1.80 -16.70 11.24
CA LYS A 11 -1.97 -16.54 12.70
C LYS A 11 -1.68 -15.10 13.14
N ARG A 12 -2.64 -14.42 13.79
CA ARG A 12 -2.44 -13.08 14.36
C ARG A 12 -1.20 -13.10 15.29
N ARG A 13 -0.14 -12.42 14.86
CA ARG A 13 1.09 -12.24 15.63
C ARG A 13 0.80 -11.31 16.81
N LYS A 14 1.53 -11.48 17.92
CA LYS A 14 1.47 -10.54 19.04
C LYS A 14 2.14 -9.23 18.60
N VAL A 15 1.32 -8.29 18.14
CA VAL A 15 1.72 -6.93 17.82
C VAL A 15 2.28 -6.30 19.09
N THR A 16 3.52 -5.82 19.04
CA THR A 16 4.20 -5.20 20.18
C THR A 16 3.84 -3.73 20.33
N SER A 17 3.33 -3.12 19.26
CA SER A 17 2.99 -1.71 19.16
C SER A 17 1.78 -1.53 18.25
N GLU A 18 0.76 -0.78 18.68
CA GLU A 18 -0.41 -0.46 17.85
C GLU A 18 -0.09 0.60 16.75
N LYS A 19 1.19 0.90 16.54
CA LYS A 19 1.67 1.90 15.58
C LYS A 19 1.61 1.38 14.14
N ILE A 20 1.43 2.31 13.21
CA ILE A 20 1.54 2.09 11.76
C ILE A 20 2.85 2.69 11.23
N ALA A 21 3.57 1.93 10.40
CA ALA A 21 4.70 2.45 9.65
C ALA A 21 4.21 2.98 8.29
N ILE A 22 4.62 4.19 7.92
CA ILE A 22 4.36 4.78 6.61
C ILE A 22 5.69 4.88 5.88
N LEU A 23 5.88 4.07 4.84
CA LEU A 23 7.06 4.10 3.98
C LEU A 23 6.83 5.10 2.84
N ASP A 24 7.63 6.16 2.79
CA ASP A 24 7.47 7.21 1.80
C ASP A 24 8.29 6.96 0.53
N ALA A 25 7.61 6.71 -0.59
CA ALA A 25 8.20 6.51 -1.91
C ALA A 25 8.48 7.82 -2.68
N GLY A 26 8.49 8.97 -2.00
CA GLY A 26 8.95 10.23 -2.57
C GLY A 26 7.87 11.09 -3.21
N ALA A 27 6.64 11.05 -2.72
CA ALA A 27 5.60 12.01 -3.10
C ALA A 27 5.24 12.97 -1.96
N GLN A 28 4.54 14.06 -2.30
CA GLN A 28 3.93 14.98 -1.33
C GLN A 28 2.87 14.29 -0.41
N TYR A 29 2.57 13.01 -0.64
CA TYR A 29 1.49 12.28 0.02
C TYR A 29 1.88 11.61 1.34
N GLY A 30 3.17 11.37 1.63
CA GLY A 30 3.58 10.75 2.91
C GLY A 30 3.03 11.50 4.13
N LYS A 31 3.12 12.83 4.13
CA LYS A 31 2.55 13.69 5.18
C LYS A 31 1.01 13.74 5.18
N VAL A 32 0.37 13.57 4.02
CA VAL A 32 -1.09 13.50 3.92
C VAL A 32 -1.59 12.21 4.57
N ILE A 33 -0.92 11.08 4.29
CA ILE A 33 -1.22 9.78 4.90
C ILE A 33 -1.00 9.85 6.42
N ASP A 34 0.16 10.37 6.88
CA ASP A 34 0.45 10.56 8.32
C ASP A 34 -0.67 11.35 9.01
N ARG A 35 -1.09 12.47 8.42
CA ARG A 35 -2.20 13.26 8.94
C ARG A 35 -3.50 12.45 9.03
N ARG A 36 -3.87 11.68 7.99
CA ARG A 36 -5.10 10.89 7.99
C ARG A 36 -5.08 9.76 9.01
N VAL A 37 -3.94 9.12 9.21
CA VAL A 37 -3.77 8.08 10.25
C VAL A 37 -3.93 8.69 11.65
N ARG A 38 -3.32 9.86 11.88
CA ARG A 38 -3.45 10.58 13.15
C ARG A 38 -4.87 11.10 13.42
N GLU A 39 -5.60 11.53 12.39
CA GLU A 39 -7.02 11.91 12.50
C GLU A 39 -7.91 10.73 12.95
N LEU A 40 -7.47 9.49 12.72
CA LEU A 40 -8.11 8.27 13.23
C LEU A 40 -7.63 7.88 14.65
N ALA A 41 -6.86 8.75 15.32
CA ALA A 41 -6.27 8.53 16.64
C ALA A 41 -5.30 7.33 16.71
N VAL A 42 -4.68 6.97 15.58
CA VAL A 42 -3.66 5.93 15.50
C VAL A 42 -2.27 6.56 15.46
N GLU A 43 -1.34 6.02 16.24
CA GLU A 43 0.06 6.46 16.19
C GLU A 43 0.76 5.94 14.92
N CYS A 44 1.60 6.76 14.31
CA CYS A 44 2.37 6.36 13.14
C CYS A 44 3.73 7.05 13.06
N ASP A 45 4.65 6.37 12.37
CA ASP A 45 5.97 6.88 12.01
C ASP A 45 6.09 6.98 10.48
N LEU A 46 6.61 8.12 10.01
CA LEU A 46 6.94 8.33 8.60
C LEU A 46 8.41 7.98 8.38
N LEU A 47 8.66 6.94 7.58
CA LEU A 47 9.96 6.32 7.40
C LEU A 47 10.36 6.31 5.91
N PRO A 48 11.67 6.29 5.59
CA PRO A 48 12.16 6.07 4.23
C PRO A 48 11.69 4.73 3.62
N LEU A 49 11.53 4.66 2.30
CA LEU A 49 11.14 3.42 1.61
C LEU A 49 12.16 2.28 1.77
N ASP A 50 13.44 2.61 1.91
CA ASP A 50 14.54 1.66 2.09
C ASP A 50 14.71 1.17 3.54
N THR A 51 13.76 1.48 4.42
CA THR A 51 13.70 0.94 5.78
C THR A 51 13.73 -0.58 5.75
N LYS A 52 14.59 -1.19 6.58
CA LYS A 52 14.75 -2.64 6.64
C LYS A 52 13.47 -3.31 7.13
N ALA A 53 13.13 -4.43 6.50
CA ALA A 53 11.95 -5.20 6.87
C ALA A 53 12.01 -5.66 8.35
N SER A 54 13.21 -5.92 8.89
CA SER A 54 13.40 -6.26 10.30
C SER A 54 12.82 -5.24 11.27
N ASP A 55 12.91 -3.96 10.92
CA ASP A 55 12.52 -2.85 11.78
C ASP A 55 11.01 -2.60 11.70
N LEU A 56 10.36 -3.14 10.68
CA LEU A 56 8.91 -3.04 10.47
C LEU A 56 8.11 -4.14 11.20
N MET A 57 8.80 -5.15 11.74
CA MET A 57 8.17 -6.29 12.40
C MET A 57 7.46 -5.97 13.73
N GLU A 58 7.76 -4.81 14.33
CA GLU A 58 7.15 -4.35 15.57
C GLU A 58 5.82 -3.61 15.37
N TYR A 59 5.55 -3.15 14.14
CA TYR A 59 4.37 -2.38 13.78
C TYR A 59 3.13 -3.25 13.59
N ALA A 60 1.96 -2.67 13.81
CA ALA A 60 0.67 -3.31 13.59
C ALA A 60 0.34 -3.47 12.09
N GLY A 61 0.91 -2.62 11.25
CA GLY A 61 0.73 -2.63 9.80
C GLY A 61 1.63 -1.61 9.11
N VAL A 62 1.76 -1.75 7.79
CA VAL A 62 2.63 -0.92 6.95
C VAL A 62 1.81 -0.29 5.83
N ILE A 63 2.01 0.99 5.57
CA ILE A 63 1.48 1.71 4.40
C ILE A 63 2.64 2.11 3.52
N VAL A 64 2.62 1.73 2.24
CA VAL A 64 3.60 2.18 1.23
C VAL A 64 2.95 3.28 0.41
N SER A 65 3.53 4.49 0.46
CA SER A 65 2.98 5.68 -0.20
C SER A 65 3.11 5.61 -1.73
N GLY A 66 2.42 6.55 -2.39
CA GLY A 66 2.61 6.80 -3.81
C GLY A 66 3.89 7.58 -4.10
N GLY A 67 4.36 7.50 -5.34
CA GLY A 67 5.52 8.21 -5.87
C GLY A 67 5.24 8.60 -7.33
N PRO A 68 5.88 9.66 -7.87
CA PRO A 68 5.73 10.03 -9.28
C PRO A 68 6.44 9.07 -10.24
N GLN A 69 7.31 8.21 -9.70
CA GLN A 69 8.16 7.30 -10.47
C GLN A 69 7.41 6.03 -10.87
N SER A 70 7.89 5.40 -11.95
CA SER A 70 7.50 4.05 -12.33
C SER A 70 8.39 3.03 -11.62
N VAL A 71 7.84 1.85 -11.29
CA VAL A 71 8.63 0.73 -10.73
C VAL A 71 9.73 0.23 -11.68
N TYR A 72 9.66 0.57 -12.97
CA TYR A 72 10.66 0.23 -13.98
C TYR A 72 11.70 1.33 -14.23
N ASP A 73 11.57 2.51 -13.60
CA ASP A 73 12.55 3.58 -13.79
C ASP A 73 13.90 3.17 -13.18
N ALA A 74 15.00 3.49 -13.85
CA ALA A 74 16.36 3.15 -13.38
C ALA A 74 16.68 3.77 -12.01
N ASP A 75 16.04 4.91 -11.72
CA ASP A 75 16.16 5.66 -10.46
C ASP A 75 14.97 5.40 -9.53
N ALA A 76 14.23 4.30 -9.71
CA ALA A 76 13.15 3.93 -8.80
C ALA A 76 13.66 3.86 -7.35
N PRO A 77 12.87 4.29 -6.35
CA PRO A 77 13.36 4.36 -4.99
C PRO A 77 13.70 2.96 -4.49
N ALA A 78 14.84 2.84 -3.82
CA ALA A 78 15.26 1.59 -3.22
C ALA A 78 14.26 1.15 -2.14
N TYR A 79 14.03 -0.16 -2.04
CA TYR A 79 13.19 -0.77 -1.02
C TYR A 79 13.76 -2.12 -0.62
N ASP A 80 13.47 -2.59 0.60
CA ASP A 80 13.79 -3.94 1.04
C ASP A 80 12.72 -4.93 0.53
N PRO A 81 13.04 -5.91 -0.35
CA PRO A 81 12.04 -6.86 -0.85
C PRO A 81 11.39 -7.72 0.24
N GLN A 82 12.02 -7.85 1.40
CA GLN A 82 11.50 -8.65 2.51
C GLN A 82 10.24 -8.03 3.14
N ILE A 83 9.93 -6.75 2.88
CA ILE A 83 8.72 -6.10 3.42
C ILE A 83 7.43 -6.85 3.06
N PHE A 84 7.40 -7.51 1.89
CA PHE A 84 6.24 -8.27 1.42
C PHE A 84 6.07 -9.64 2.11
N SER A 85 7.09 -10.09 2.83
CA SER A 85 7.11 -11.39 3.53
C SER A 85 7.03 -11.25 5.06
N LEU A 86 6.77 -10.05 5.58
CA LEU A 86 6.77 -9.76 7.02
C LEU A 86 5.63 -10.42 7.81
N GLY A 87 4.54 -10.79 7.13
CA GLY A 87 3.35 -11.32 7.78
C GLY A 87 2.56 -10.28 8.57
N VAL A 88 2.83 -9.00 8.37
CA VAL A 88 2.00 -7.87 8.83
C VAL A 88 1.12 -7.37 7.68
N PRO A 89 -0.07 -6.80 7.96
CA PRO A 89 -0.90 -6.18 6.93
C PRO A 89 -0.14 -5.05 6.22
N LEU A 90 -0.20 -5.03 4.90
CA LEU A 90 0.46 -4.03 4.06
C LEU A 90 -0.56 -3.42 3.08
N LEU A 91 -0.65 -2.09 3.08
CA LEU A 91 -1.46 -1.31 2.14
C LEU A 91 -0.55 -0.52 1.20
N GLY A 92 -0.63 -0.79 -0.10
CA GLY A 92 0.07 -0.01 -1.12
C GLY A 92 -0.85 1.01 -1.78
N ILE A 93 -0.40 2.27 -1.86
CA ILE A 93 -1.15 3.36 -2.51
C ILE A 93 -0.40 3.78 -3.78
N CYS A 94 -1.07 3.77 -4.92
CA CYS A 94 -0.51 4.16 -6.22
C CYS A 94 0.82 3.41 -6.53
N TYR A 95 1.98 4.07 -6.41
CA TYR A 95 3.29 3.42 -6.54
C TYR A 95 3.44 2.21 -5.61
N GLY A 96 3.04 2.32 -4.34
CA GLY A 96 3.08 1.18 -3.42
C GLY A 96 2.25 -0.02 -3.90
N MET A 97 1.13 0.21 -4.58
CA MET A 97 0.32 -0.85 -5.20
C MET A 97 1.04 -1.47 -6.40
N GLN A 98 1.68 -0.66 -7.24
CA GLN A 98 2.50 -1.16 -8.35
C GLN A 98 3.68 -1.99 -7.85
N LEU A 99 4.34 -1.54 -6.78
CA LEU A 99 5.46 -2.22 -6.15
C LEU A 99 5.06 -3.59 -5.61
N LEU A 100 3.93 -3.66 -4.90
CA LEU A 100 3.33 -4.91 -4.43
C LEU A 100 3.09 -5.90 -5.57
N ASN A 101 2.45 -5.44 -6.64
CA ASN A 101 2.14 -6.28 -7.80
C ASN A 101 3.43 -6.78 -8.47
N TYR A 102 4.39 -5.88 -8.70
CA TYR A 102 5.67 -6.20 -9.32
C TYR A 102 6.48 -7.22 -8.50
N ALA A 103 6.59 -7.01 -7.19
CA ALA A 103 7.32 -7.91 -6.29
C ALA A 103 6.71 -9.32 -6.21
N ASN A 104 5.41 -9.47 -6.50
CA ASN A 104 4.71 -10.75 -6.55
C ASN A 104 4.64 -11.36 -7.96
N GLY A 105 5.46 -10.87 -8.90
CA GLY A 105 5.57 -11.40 -10.26
C GLY A 105 4.49 -10.91 -11.23
N GLY A 106 3.70 -9.91 -10.83
CA GLY A 106 2.76 -9.21 -11.69
C GLY A 106 3.48 -8.23 -12.63
N THR A 107 2.75 -7.77 -13.64
CA THR A 107 3.23 -6.77 -14.60
C THR A 107 2.54 -5.43 -14.38
N VAL A 108 3.25 -4.33 -14.61
CA VAL A 108 2.68 -2.98 -14.61
C VAL A 108 2.84 -2.41 -16.02
N GLU A 109 1.75 -1.92 -16.60
CA GLU A 109 1.80 -1.33 -17.94
C GLU A 109 1.94 0.19 -17.85
N ARG A 110 2.89 0.74 -18.61
CA ARG A 110 3.04 2.18 -18.75
C ARG A 110 2.06 2.69 -19.80
N LYS A 111 0.99 3.38 -19.38
CA LYS A 111 0.15 4.13 -20.30
C LYS A 111 0.90 5.36 -20.83
N SER A 112 0.74 5.64 -22.13
CA SER A 112 1.34 6.80 -22.81
C SER A 112 0.63 8.13 -22.54
N LYS A 113 -0.60 8.09 -22.02
CA LYS A 113 -1.39 9.26 -21.62
C LYS A 113 -1.70 9.21 -20.12
N ARG A 114 -1.51 10.35 -19.44
CA ARG A 114 -2.09 10.61 -18.12
C ARG A 114 -3.59 10.78 -18.29
N GLU A 115 -4.36 10.09 -17.47
CA GLU A 115 -5.81 10.22 -17.38
C GLU A 115 -6.11 10.99 -16.10
N ASP A 116 -5.89 12.30 -16.11
CA ASP A 116 -6.13 13.15 -14.95
C ASP A 116 -7.62 13.53 -14.91
N GLY A 117 -8.29 13.29 -13.78
CA GLY A 117 -9.72 13.55 -13.68
C GLY A 117 -10.44 12.83 -12.55
N GLN A 118 -11.73 13.11 -12.45
CA GLN A 118 -12.66 12.36 -11.60
C GLN A 118 -13.24 11.20 -12.41
N PHE A 119 -13.13 10.00 -11.84
CA PHE A 119 -13.64 8.78 -12.42
C PHE A 119 -14.55 8.08 -11.43
N GLU A 120 -15.69 7.61 -11.92
CA GLU A 120 -16.50 6.66 -11.17
C GLU A 120 -15.83 5.29 -11.25
N VAL A 121 -15.58 4.67 -10.09
CA VAL A 121 -14.97 3.34 -9.99
C VAL A 121 -15.91 2.38 -9.28
N GLY A 122 -16.00 1.16 -9.79
CA GLY A 122 -16.69 0.06 -9.13
C GLY A 122 -15.84 -0.50 -7.98
N LEU A 123 -16.49 -0.84 -6.87
CA LEU A 123 -15.85 -1.41 -5.68
C LEU A 123 -16.36 -2.83 -5.42
N GLU A 124 -15.45 -3.75 -5.14
CA GLU A 124 -15.74 -5.11 -4.66
C GLU A 124 -15.98 -5.05 -3.15
N THR A 125 -17.24 -4.92 -2.73
CA THR A 125 -17.62 -4.66 -1.33
C THR A 125 -17.48 -5.87 -0.40
N ASP A 126 -17.18 -7.05 -0.95
CA ASP A 126 -16.79 -8.25 -0.21
C ASP A 126 -15.32 -8.20 0.25
N CYS A 127 -14.50 -7.31 -0.34
CA CYS A 127 -13.16 -7.02 0.14
C CYS A 127 -13.22 -6.26 1.47
N ALA A 128 -12.47 -6.73 2.47
CA ALA A 128 -12.39 -6.08 3.79
C ALA A 128 -11.96 -4.61 3.73
N LEU A 129 -11.19 -4.20 2.72
CA LEU A 129 -10.77 -2.81 2.52
C LEU A 129 -11.92 -1.87 2.14
N PHE A 130 -12.94 -2.38 1.45
CA PHE A 130 -14.07 -1.60 0.94
C PHE A 130 -15.38 -1.87 1.68
N ALA A 131 -15.32 -2.62 2.78
CA ALA A 131 -16.46 -2.92 3.62
C ALA A 131 -17.12 -1.63 4.13
N GLY A 132 -18.45 -1.53 3.97
CA GLY A 132 -19.23 -0.37 4.38
C GLY A 132 -19.28 0.78 3.36
N LEU A 133 -18.60 0.66 2.22
CA LEU A 133 -18.74 1.58 1.09
C LEU A 133 -19.87 1.13 0.14
N GLY A 134 -20.33 2.07 -0.70
CA GLY A 134 -21.21 1.73 -1.83
C GLY A 134 -20.48 0.95 -2.92
N SER A 135 -21.23 0.32 -3.83
CA SER A 135 -20.65 -0.43 -4.96
C SER A 135 -19.93 0.46 -5.98
N THR A 136 -20.10 1.78 -5.89
CA THR A 136 -19.40 2.77 -6.71
C THR A 136 -18.92 3.93 -5.84
N THR A 137 -17.81 4.56 -6.24
CA THR A 137 -17.32 5.80 -5.64
C THR A 137 -16.64 6.69 -6.68
N GLN A 138 -16.45 7.96 -6.35
CA GLN A 138 -15.68 8.90 -7.15
C GLN A 138 -14.22 8.88 -6.70
N ALA A 139 -13.32 8.52 -7.62
CA ALA A 139 -11.88 8.55 -7.43
C ALA A 139 -11.26 9.66 -8.29
N ILE A 140 -10.24 10.32 -7.76
CA ILE A 140 -9.50 11.34 -8.52
C ILE A 140 -8.15 10.75 -8.92
N LEU A 141 -7.87 10.70 -10.22
CA LEU A 141 -6.54 10.43 -10.75
C LEU A 141 -5.84 11.77 -11.03
N TRP A 142 -4.57 11.87 -10.63
CA TRP A 142 -3.67 13.00 -10.87
C TRP A 142 -2.35 12.52 -11.45
#